data_AF-A0A951JSY2-F1
#
_entry.id   AF-A0A951JSY2-F1
#
_cell.length_a   1.000
_cell.length_b   1.000
_cell.length_c   1.000
_cell.angle_alpha   90.00
_cell.angle_beta   90.00
_cell.angle_gamma   90.00
#
_symmetry.space_group_name_H-M   'P 1'
#
loop_
_entity.id
_entity.type
_entity.pdbx_description
1 polymer ?
#
loop_
_entity_poly.entity_id
_entity_poly.type
_entity_poly.pdbx_seq_one_letter_code
_entity_poly.pdbx_strand_id
1 'polypeptide(L)'
;MTIADLLDRSAAAPSFREALIQFLRDGRSSERIAFSPGCPGIKVERTLTRMLVEYPHLPIESIEVRGVSGCEYFRGKLFVRTMTEERRVSFYWDCKWRAEKEGWTDWFGFPDQGRAAREFGWDCFRVWTEEEVSAISIPIDAAALTDPAEAEAVPA
;
A
#
# COMPACT_ATOMS: atom_id res chain seq x y z
N MET A 1 -18.01 0.07 8.39
CA MET A 1 -17.44 0.60 7.14
C MET A 1 -16.57 -0.48 6.53
N THR A 2 -16.94 -0.93 5.35
CA THR A 2 -16.27 -2.02 4.61
C THR A 2 -15.17 -1.45 3.72
N ILE A 3 -14.28 -2.30 3.21
CA ILE A 3 -13.29 -1.88 2.21
C ILE A 3 -13.95 -1.43 0.90
N ALA A 4 -15.12 -2.01 0.54
CA ALA A 4 -15.89 -1.57 -0.61
C ALA A 4 -16.40 -0.13 -0.45
N ASP A 5 -16.94 0.22 0.74
CA ASP A 5 -17.38 1.59 1.04
C ASP A 5 -16.23 2.60 0.94
N LEU A 6 -15.04 2.21 1.38
CA LEU A 6 -13.83 3.04 1.30
C LEU A 6 -13.36 3.19 -0.14
N LEU A 7 -13.39 2.11 -0.91
CA LEU A 7 -13.03 2.13 -2.32
C LEU A 7 -13.95 3.06 -3.11
N ASP A 8 -15.26 3.01 -2.89
CA ASP A 8 -16.23 3.89 -3.53
C ASP A 8 -15.94 5.37 -3.30
N ARG A 9 -15.49 5.72 -2.09
CA ARG A 9 -15.15 7.10 -1.69
C ARG A 9 -13.72 7.51 -2.05
N SER A 10 -12.90 6.58 -2.51
CA SER A 10 -11.49 6.85 -2.84
C SER A 10 -11.33 7.44 -4.24
N ALA A 11 -10.22 8.14 -4.49
CA ALA A 11 -9.84 8.57 -5.83
C ALA A 11 -9.08 7.47 -6.61
N ALA A 12 -9.01 6.23 -6.11
CA ALA A 12 -8.27 5.15 -6.72
C ALA A 12 -8.67 4.93 -8.18
N ALA A 13 -7.69 4.63 -9.04
CA ALA A 13 -7.91 4.46 -10.47
C ALA A 13 -8.89 3.31 -10.74
N PRO A 14 -9.74 3.40 -11.79
CA PRO A 14 -10.72 2.34 -12.12
C PRO A 14 -10.09 0.94 -12.22
N SER A 15 -8.93 0.86 -12.84
CA SER A 15 -8.16 -0.38 -13.02
C SER A 15 -7.62 -0.94 -11.69
N PHE A 16 -7.23 -0.08 -10.75
CA PHE A 16 -6.85 -0.50 -9.39
C PHE A 16 -8.07 -1.00 -8.61
N ARG A 17 -9.22 -0.32 -8.75
CA ARG A 17 -10.48 -0.74 -8.12
C ARG A 17 -10.89 -2.14 -8.54
N GLU A 18 -10.81 -2.44 -9.84
CA GLU A 18 -11.07 -3.78 -10.38
C GLU A 18 -10.11 -4.83 -9.81
N ALA A 19 -8.81 -4.52 -9.76
CA ALA A 19 -7.81 -5.40 -9.18
C ALA A 19 -8.07 -5.66 -7.68
N LEU A 20 -8.49 -4.64 -6.92
CA LEU A 20 -8.83 -4.79 -5.51
C LEU A 20 -10.06 -5.67 -5.31
N ILE A 21 -11.12 -5.48 -6.11
CA ILE A 21 -12.30 -6.34 -6.09
C ILE A 21 -11.91 -7.80 -6.38
N GLN A 22 -11.03 -8.02 -7.35
CA GLN A 22 -10.56 -9.37 -7.68
C GLN A 22 -9.74 -9.98 -6.54
N PHE A 23 -8.80 -9.22 -5.97
CA PHE A 23 -8.01 -9.64 -4.81
C PHE A 23 -8.89 -10.03 -3.62
N LEU A 24 -9.95 -9.27 -3.34
CA LEU A 24 -10.89 -9.59 -2.25
C LEU A 24 -11.65 -10.91 -2.48
N ARG A 25 -11.74 -11.39 -3.73
CA ARG A 25 -12.42 -12.65 -4.06
C ARG A 25 -11.50 -13.85 -3.95
N ASP A 26 -10.26 -13.75 -4.42
CA ASP A 26 -9.36 -14.91 -4.56
C ASP A 26 -8.08 -14.85 -3.72
N GLY A 27 -7.79 -13.69 -3.11
CA GLY A 27 -6.60 -13.45 -2.30
C GLY A 27 -5.29 -13.49 -3.08
N ARG A 28 -5.32 -13.38 -4.43
CA ARG A 28 -4.14 -13.53 -5.29
C ARG A 28 -3.49 -12.20 -5.61
N SER A 29 -2.17 -12.23 -5.78
CA SER A 29 -1.44 -11.08 -6.28
C SER A 29 -1.76 -10.82 -7.76
N SER A 30 -1.59 -9.57 -8.17
CA SER A 30 -1.69 -9.12 -9.55
C SER A 30 -0.63 -8.04 -9.82
N GLU A 31 -0.54 -7.58 -11.06
CA GLU A 31 0.33 -6.45 -11.44
C GLU A 31 0.05 -5.18 -10.62
N ARG A 32 -1.23 -4.96 -10.24
CA ARG A 32 -1.65 -3.77 -9.49
C ARG A 32 -1.65 -3.96 -7.99
N ILE A 33 -1.71 -5.20 -7.51
CA ILE A 33 -1.71 -5.55 -6.09
C ILE A 33 -0.68 -6.66 -5.88
N ALA A 34 0.57 -6.26 -5.67
CA ALA A 34 1.66 -7.18 -5.40
C ALA A 34 1.91 -7.30 -3.88
N PHE A 35 2.29 -8.49 -3.44
CA PHE A 35 2.78 -8.68 -2.07
C PHE A 35 3.80 -9.81 -1.99
N SER A 36 4.73 -9.68 -1.05
CA SER A 36 5.80 -10.67 -0.87
C SER A 36 5.25 -12.06 -0.49
N PRO A 37 5.90 -13.15 -0.91
CA PRO A 37 5.53 -14.51 -0.50
C PRO A 37 5.40 -14.63 1.02
N GLY A 38 4.39 -15.37 1.49
CA GLY A 38 4.13 -15.57 2.91
C GLY A 38 3.31 -14.47 3.59
N CYS A 39 2.87 -13.43 2.85
CA CYS A 39 1.88 -12.46 3.36
C CYS A 39 0.46 -13.06 3.29
N PRO A 40 -0.26 -13.23 4.42
CA PRO A 40 -1.63 -13.71 4.40
C PRO A 40 -2.57 -12.67 3.77
N GLY A 41 -3.45 -13.10 2.86
CA GLY A 41 -4.37 -12.21 2.14
C GLY A 41 -5.20 -11.33 3.06
N ILE A 42 -5.75 -11.88 4.14
CA ILE A 42 -6.52 -11.10 5.13
C ILE A 42 -5.72 -9.98 5.80
N LYS A 43 -4.40 -10.17 6.00
CA LYS A 43 -3.53 -9.16 6.60
C LYS A 43 -3.14 -8.09 5.58
N VAL A 44 -2.95 -8.48 4.32
CA VAL A 44 -2.82 -7.54 3.20
C VAL A 44 -4.08 -6.69 3.08
N GLU A 45 -5.28 -7.29 3.11
CA GLU A 45 -6.56 -6.57 3.11
C GLU A 45 -6.65 -5.54 4.23
N ARG A 46 -6.20 -5.86 5.46
CA ARG A 46 -6.17 -4.88 6.57
C ARG A 46 -5.28 -3.68 6.25
N THR A 47 -4.10 -3.93 5.68
CA THR A 47 -3.18 -2.87 5.22
C THR A 47 -3.79 -2.01 4.11
N LEU A 48 -4.45 -2.63 3.12
CA LEU A 48 -5.13 -1.90 2.05
C LEU A 48 -6.33 -1.09 2.55
N THR A 49 -7.04 -1.61 3.54
CA THR A 49 -8.14 -0.89 4.20
C THR A 49 -7.60 0.38 4.87
N ARG A 50 -6.51 0.27 5.65
CA ARG A 50 -5.88 1.44 6.28
C ARG A 50 -5.36 2.43 5.24
N MET A 51 -4.77 1.95 4.14
CA MET A 51 -4.32 2.80 3.03
C MET A 51 -5.46 3.63 2.45
N LEU A 52 -6.64 3.05 2.20
CA LEU A 52 -7.79 3.77 1.66
C LEU A 52 -8.38 4.78 2.65
N VAL A 53 -8.24 4.54 3.95
CA VAL A 53 -8.62 5.51 5.00
C VAL A 53 -7.68 6.72 4.98
N GLU A 54 -6.38 6.50 4.83
CA GLU A 54 -5.39 7.59 4.90
C GLU A 54 -5.21 8.34 3.59
N TYR A 55 -5.46 7.68 2.47
CA TYR A 55 -5.25 8.25 1.15
C TYR A 55 -6.54 8.22 0.29
N PRO A 56 -7.67 8.76 0.79
CA PRO A 56 -8.93 8.75 0.04
C PRO A 56 -8.85 9.61 -1.23
N HIS A 57 -7.91 10.55 -1.32
CA HIS A 57 -7.79 11.47 -2.45
C HIS A 57 -6.71 11.07 -3.47
N LEU A 58 -5.92 10.02 -3.21
CA LEU A 58 -4.85 9.63 -4.12
C LEU A 58 -5.39 8.79 -5.29
N PRO A 59 -4.99 9.10 -6.54
CA PRO A 59 -5.28 8.28 -7.71
C PRO A 59 -4.35 7.06 -7.75
N ILE A 60 -4.58 6.12 -6.85
CA ILE A 60 -3.77 4.91 -6.70
C ILE A 60 -3.90 4.04 -7.94
N GLU A 61 -2.76 3.72 -8.57
CA GLU A 61 -2.65 2.89 -9.77
C GLU A 61 -2.20 1.47 -9.45
N SER A 62 -1.23 1.34 -8.53
CA SER A 62 -0.71 0.06 -8.09
C SER A 62 -0.13 0.16 -6.68
N ILE A 63 -0.04 -0.99 -6.02
CA ILE A 63 0.57 -1.12 -4.71
C ILE A 63 1.50 -2.33 -4.66
N GLU A 64 2.43 -2.27 -3.73
CA GLU A 64 3.25 -3.40 -3.34
C GLU A 64 3.36 -3.46 -1.82
N VAL A 65 3.10 -4.63 -1.23
CA VAL A 65 3.26 -4.88 0.21
C VAL A 65 4.40 -5.84 0.46
N ARG A 66 5.44 -5.37 1.15
CA ARG A 66 6.55 -6.22 1.60
C ARG A 66 6.46 -6.34 3.10
N GLY A 67 6.22 -7.54 3.61
CA GLY A 67 5.98 -7.70 5.04
C GLY A 67 6.29 -9.08 5.58
N VAL A 68 6.31 -9.13 6.92
CA VAL A 68 6.45 -10.35 7.71
C VAL A 68 5.21 -10.48 8.58
N SER A 69 4.64 -11.68 8.62
CA SER A 69 3.44 -11.99 9.39
C SER A 69 3.76 -12.92 10.56
N GLY A 70 3.31 -12.55 11.75
CA GLY A 70 3.14 -13.44 12.89
C GLY A 70 1.71 -13.97 12.98
N CYS A 71 1.30 -14.54 14.11
CA CYS A 71 -0.12 -14.81 14.36
C CYS A 71 -0.83 -13.50 14.70
N GLU A 72 -0.23 -12.74 15.61
CA GLU A 72 -0.72 -11.52 16.23
C GLU A 72 -0.44 -10.24 15.43
N TYR A 73 0.58 -10.27 14.56
CA TYR A 73 1.04 -9.08 13.85
C TYR A 73 1.19 -9.23 12.34
N PHE A 74 1.22 -8.08 11.66
CA PHE A 74 1.70 -7.91 10.29
C PHE A 74 2.47 -6.59 10.21
N ARG A 75 3.73 -6.64 9.77
CA ARG A 75 4.58 -5.44 9.70
C ARG A 75 5.44 -5.43 8.45
N GLY A 76 5.77 -4.23 7.99
CA GLY A 76 6.64 -4.07 6.84
C GLY A 76 6.47 -2.72 6.16
N LYS A 77 6.62 -2.73 4.83
CA LYS A 77 6.54 -1.55 3.97
C LYS A 77 5.43 -1.71 2.95
N LEU A 78 4.66 -0.65 2.77
CA LEU A 78 3.68 -0.47 1.69
C LEU A 78 4.23 0.57 0.72
N PHE A 79 4.24 0.24 -0.55
CA PHE A 79 4.58 1.13 -1.65
C PHE A 79 3.29 1.45 -2.40
N VAL A 80 2.89 2.71 -2.43
CA VAL A 80 1.67 3.18 -3.10
C VAL A 80 2.09 4.01 -4.30
N ARG A 81 1.73 3.56 -5.51
CA ARG A 81 2.12 4.21 -6.76
C ARG A 81 0.91 4.87 -7.40
N THR A 82 1.13 6.11 -7.83
CA THR A 82 0.24 6.88 -8.69
C THR A 82 0.93 7.12 -10.03
N MET A 83 0.30 7.88 -10.93
CA MET A 83 0.94 8.30 -12.18
C MET A 83 2.15 9.24 -11.99
N THR A 84 2.19 9.98 -10.86
CA THR A 84 3.17 11.07 -10.66
C THR A 84 4.14 10.81 -9.50
N GLU A 85 3.78 9.96 -8.55
CA GLU A 85 4.56 9.72 -7.34
C GLU A 85 4.45 8.29 -6.81
N GLU A 86 5.49 7.86 -6.10
CA GLU A 86 5.49 6.68 -5.23
C GLU A 86 5.60 7.14 -3.77
N ARG A 87 4.64 6.73 -2.94
CA ARG A 87 4.70 6.89 -1.48
C ARG A 87 5.15 5.60 -0.82
N ARG A 88 5.95 5.73 0.23
CA ARG A 88 6.45 4.60 1.02
C ARG A 88 5.96 4.73 2.45
N VAL A 89 5.34 3.68 2.96
CA VAL A 89 4.77 3.67 4.30
C VAL A 89 5.32 2.50 5.08
N SER A 90 5.94 2.78 6.22
CA SER A 90 6.25 1.77 7.23
C SER A 90 4.99 1.52 8.07
N PHE A 91 4.59 0.25 8.22
CA PHE A 91 3.39 -0.14 8.96
C PHE A 91 3.66 -1.28 9.96
N TYR A 92 2.86 -1.29 11.03
CA TYR A 92 2.81 -2.39 11.99
C TYR A 92 1.38 -2.52 12.54
N TRP A 93 0.66 -3.51 12.02
CA TRP A 93 -0.61 -3.98 12.53
C TRP A 93 -0.38 -5.04 13.62
N ASP A 94 -0.90 -4.84 14.82
CA ASP A 94 -0.63 -5.68 16.00
C ASP A 94 -1.84 -5.74 16.93
N CYS A 95 -2.58 -6.85 16.86
CA CYS A 95 -3.76 -7.04 17.71
C CYS A 95 -3.40 -7.29 19.17
N LYS A 96 -2.22 -7.84 19.45
CA LYS A 96 -1.75 -8.02 20.83
C LYS A 96 -1.50 -6.67 21.48
N TRP A 97 -0.78 -5.78 20.78
CA TRP A 97 -0.59 -4.40 21.23
C TRP A 97 -1.91 -3.67 21.45
N ARG A 98 -2.89 -3.85 20.54
CA ARG A 98 -4.20 -3.23 20.70
C ARG A 98 -4.93 -3.75 21.94
N ALA A 99 -4.92 -5.06 22.19
CA ALA A 99 -5.51 -5.64 23.40
C ALA A 99 -4.83 -5.11 24.68
N GLU A 100 -3.50 -4.99 24.69
CA GLU A 100 -2.76 -4.40 25.81
C GLU A 100 -3.15 -2.94 26.07
N LYS A 101 -3.36 -2.14 25.01
CA LYS A 101 -3.81 -0.75 25.13
C LYS A 101 -5.19 -0.61 25.75
N GLU A 102 -6.08 -1.54 25.46
CA GLU A 102 -7.43 -1.57 26.02
C GLU A 102 -7.50 -2.27 27.39
N GLY A 103 -6.38 -2.83 27.88
CA GLY A 103 -6.35 -3.62 29.11
C GLY A 103 -7.15 -4.92 29.02
N TRP A 104 -7.32 -5.47 27.82
CA TRP A 104 -8.08 -6.71 27.61
C TRP A 104 -7.21 -7.94 27.79
N THR A 105 -7.63 -8.80 28.71
CA THR A 105 -6.98 -10.07 28.98
C THR A 105 -7.92 -11.24 28.69
N ASP A 106 -7.35 -12.33 28.19
CA ASP A 106 -8.05 -13.61 28.07
C ASP A 106 -8.16 -14.30 29.45
N TRP A 107 -8.79 -15.47 29.47
CA TRP A 107 -8.96 -16.28 30.69
C TRP A 107 -7.65 -16.70 31.35
N PHE A 108 -6.54 -16.71 30.59
CA PHE A 108 -5.21 -17.09 31.07
C PHE A 108 -4.37 -15.88 31.50
N GLY A 109 -4.92 -14.66 31.42
CA GLY A 109 -4.23 -13.42 31.77
C GLY A 109 -3.29 -12.90 30.68
N PHE A 110 -3.32 -13.45 29.47
CA PHE A 110 -2.59 -12.90 28.32
C PHE A 110 -3.44 -11.85 27.60
N PRO A 111 -2.85 -10.93 26.82
CA PRO A 111 -3.63 -9.98 26.05
C PRO A 111 -4.61 -10.67 25.08
N ASP A 112 -5.88 -10.30 25.13
CA ASP A 112 -6.94 -10.89 24.29
C ASP A 112 -6.90 -10.32 22.86
N GLN A 113 -5.87 -10.73 22.11
CA GLN A 113 -5.68 -10.37 20.71
C GLN A 113 -6.82 -10.86 19.81
N GLY A 114 -7.52 -11.94 20.20
CA GLY A 114 -8.65 -12.47 19.46
C GLY A 114 -9.84 -11.53 19.53
N ARG A 115 -10.12 -10.97 20.71
CA ARG A 115 -11.10 -9.91 20.88
C ARG A 115 -10.70 -8.65 20.13
N ALA A 116 -9.44 -8.21 20.24
CA ALA A 116 -8.96 -7.04 19.49
C ALA A 116 -9.12 -7.21 17.97
N ALA A 117 -8.83 -8.39 17.41
CA ALA A 117 -9.02 -8.67 16.00
C ALA A 117 -10.50 -8.63 15.56
N ARG A 118 -11.44 -9.04 16.43
CA ARG A 118 -12.88 -8.98 16.16
C ARG A 118 -13.45 -7.57 16.27
N GLU A 119 -13.03 -6.82 17.29
CA GLU A 119 -13.59 -5.48 17.57
C GLU A 119 -12.99 -4.39 16.67
N PHE A 120 -11.68 -4.41 16.46
CA PHE A 120 -11.01 -3.36 15.67
C PHE A 120 -10.73 -3.78 14.23
N GLY A 121 -10.63 -5.07 13.94
CA GLY A 121 -10.38 -5.57 12.59
C GLY A 121 -9.10 -5.00 11.98
N TRP A 122 -9.24 -4.04 11.06
CA TRP A 122 -8.11 -3.38 10.43
C TRP A 122 -7.45 -2.32 11.33
N ASP A 123 -8.13 -1.77 12.34
CA ASP A 123 -7.63 -0.60 13.10
C ASP A 123 -6.73 -0.96 14.31
N CYS A 124 -5.86 -1.96 14.12
CA CYS A 124 -4.85 -2.36 15.11
C CYS A 124 -3.45 -1.84 14.75
N PHE A 125 -3.34 -0.74 14.01
CA PHE A 125 -2.05 -0.18 13.59
C PHE A 125 -1.39 0.56 14.75
N ARG A 126 -0.29 -0.01 15.26
CA ARG A 126 0.63 0.67 16.19
C ARG A 126 1.53 1.66 15.45
N VAL A 127 1.89 1.33 14.21
CA VAL A 127 2.75 2.16 13.35
C VAL A 127 2.07 2.33 12.00
N TRP A 128 1.99 3.58 11.55
CA TRP A 128 1.69 3.98 10.20
C TRP A 128 2.47 5.28 9.94
N THR A 129 3.56 5.20 9.19
CA THR A 129 4.46 6.34 9.03
C THR A 129 4.95 6.41 7.59
N GLU A 130 4.67 7.54 6.95
CA GLU A 130 5.18 7.84 5.62
C GLU A 130 6.68 8.13 5.70
N GLU A 131 7.46 7.46 4.86
CA GLU A 131 8.90 7.67 4.73
C GLU A 131 9.12 8.77 3.70
N GLU A 132 9.94 9.77 4.02
CA GLU A 132 10.37 10.77 3.05
C GLU A 132 11.13 10.07 1.92
N VAL A 133 10.58 10.13 0.72
CA VAL A 133 11.26 9.67 -0.49
C VAL A 133 11.88 10.89 -1.13
N SER A 134 13.20 11.03 -1.02
CA SER A 134 13.93 12.10 -1.72
C SER A 134 13.63 12.01 -3.22
N ALA A 135 13.27 13.14 -3.84
CA ALA A 135 12.96 13.23 -5.25
C ALA A 135 14.07 12.60 -6.09
N ILE A 136 13.70 11.75 -7.04
CA ILE A 136 14.62 11.22 -8.04
C ILE A 136 15.07 12.41 -8.90
N SER A 137 16.28 12.88 -8.68
CA SER A 137 16.96 13.79 -9.60
C SER A 137 17.22 13.02 -10.90
N ILE A 138 16.33 13.12 -11.88
CA ILE A 138 16.65 12.71 -13.24
C ILE A 138 17.46 13.87 -13.83
N PRO A 139 18.78 13.72 -14.08
CA PRO A 139 19.48 14.69 -14.91
C PRO A 139 18.87 14.58 -16.31
N ILE A 140 18.02 15.55 -16.68
CA ILE A 140 17.68 15.74 -18.08
C ILE A 140 18.95 16.32 -18.71
N ASP A 141 19.70 15.46 -19.39
CA ASP A 141 20.85 15.88 -20.17
C ASP A 141 20.34 16.69 -21.37
N ALA A 142 20.36 18.01 -21.25
CA ALA A 142 19.84 18.94 -22.26
C ALA A 142 20.64 18.93 -23.58
N ALA A 143 21.66 18.08 -23.70
CA ALA A 143 22.57 18.01 -24.84
C ALA A 143 22.06 17.15 -26.02
N ALA A 144 20.91 16.47 -25.91
CA ALA A 144 20.42 15.55 -26.96
C ALA A 144 19.49 16.19 -28.01
N LEU A 145 19.22 17.51 -27.94
CA LEU A 145 18.38 18.24 -28.91
C LEU A 145 19.20 19.25 -29.71
N THR A 146 20.17 18.76 -30.48
CA THR A 146 20.72 19.49 -31.62
C THR A 146 20.86 18.56 -32.81
N ASP A 147 19.83 18.54 -33.65
CA ASP A 147 19.89 18.11 -35.04
C ASP A 147 20.75 19.11 -35.84
N PRO A 148 21.78 18.67 -36.59
CA PRO A 148 22.23 19.41 -37.75
C PRO A 148 21.51 18.87 -39.00
N ALA A 149 20.52 19.62 -39.44
CA ALA A 149 19.87 19.43 -40.73
C ALA A 149 20.88 19.53 -41.89
N GLU A 150 20.62 18.72 -42.90
CA GLU A 150 21.31 18.59 -44.19
C GLU A 150 21.55 19.91 -44.91
N ALA A 151 22.72 20.03 -45.55
CA ALA A 151 22.93 20.92 -46.67
C ALA A 151 23.82 20.22 -47.70
N GLU A 152 23.22 19.41 -48.58
CA GLU A 152 23.81 19.07 -49.87
C GLU A 152 23.93 20.35 -50.71
N ALA A 153 25.14 20.68 -51.13
CA ALA A 153 25.40 21.68 -52.16
C ALA A 153 26.10 20.99 -53.35
N VAL A 154 25.35 20.84 -54.44
CA VAL A 154 25.82 20.44 -55.77
C VAL A 154 26.36 21.69 -56.48
N PRO A 155 27.57 21.68 -57.07
CA PRO A 155 27.91 22.60 -58.14
C PRO A 155 27.87 21.91 -59.51
N ALA A 156 27.50 22.72 -60.50
CA ALA A 156 27.25 22.42 -61.91
C ALA A 156 28.50 22.04 -62.72
#